data_AF-A0A9D7E883-F1
#
_entry.id   AF-A0A9D7E883-F1
#
_cell.length_a   1.000
_cell.length_b   1.000
_cell.length_c   1.000
_cell.angle_alpha   90.00
_cell.angle_beta   90.00
_cell.angle_gamma   90.00
#
_symmetry.space_group_name_H-M   'P 1'
#
loop_
_entity.id
_entity.type
_entity.pdbx_description
1 polymer ?
#
loop_
_entity_poly.entity_id
_entity_poly.type
_entity_poly.pdbx_seq_one_letter_code
_entity_poly.pdbx_strand_id
1 'polypeptide(L)'
;MAMGAWCSALYERFSGRPVRWIALLVLWAAFVAISLPRLRMEEDLFEALPSDPVVDRFRELLSSTAGADRMIVGFTADEGTPADSALLAADRFVQRWSATEAKGLVDVAENAPDPALFDALLTHGLAHLPLLADTISLRSLAGMDSAQVDRLVGKIHEALLAPSGMVLEPLLMGDPAGTLTPFFRRMRSQADLGGIRAEQGVYTDRAGRTAFVLVRPAKELSDPQRQDLVLQLRESMPG
;
A
#
# COMPACT_ATOMS: atom_id res chain seq x y z
N MET A 1 59.94 20.07 16.57
CA MET A 1 61.01 19.32 15.85
C MET A 1 60.85 17.80 15.88
N ALA A 2 60.07 17.19 16.80
CA ALA A 2 59.92 15.73 16.87
C ALA A 2 59.18 15.07 15.67
N MET A 3 58.26 15.78 15.02
CA MET A 3 57.43 15.23 13.94
C MET A 3 58.22 14.95 12.64
N GLY A 4 59.18 15.83 12.30
CA GLY A 4 60.01 15.67 11.11
C GLY A 4 60.98 14.50 11.19
N ALA A 5 61.56 14.27 12.37
CA ALA A 5 62.44 13.13 12.63
C ALA A 5 61.70 11.79 12.59
N TRP A 6 60.41 11.79 12.96
CA TRP A 6 59.56 10.59 12.88
C TRP A 6 59.22 10.24 11.43
N CYS A 7 58.88 11.24 10.62
CA CYS A 7 58.64 11.06 9.18
C CYS A 7 59.89 10.60 8.42
N SER A 8 61.07 11.15 8.73
CA SER A 8 62.33 10.74 8.07
C SER A 8 62.77 9.33 8.49
N ALA A 9 62.62 8.97 9.76
CA ALA A 9 62.90 7.62 10.25
C ALA A 9 61.94 6.58 9.66
N LEU A 10 60.67 6.94 9.46
CA LEU A 10 59.68 6.09 8.80
C LEU A 10 60.03 5.89 7.32
N TYR A 11 60.46 6.96 6.65
CA TYR A 11 60.89 6.93 5.24
C TYR A 11 62.15 6.08 5.03
N GLU A 12 63.19 6.25 5.84
CA GLU A 12 64.42 5.43 5.74
C GLU A 12 64.16 3.95 6.05
N ARG A 13 63.22 3.63 6.96
CA ARG A 13 62.83 2.24 7.26
C ARG A 13 62.05 1.58 6.12
N PHE A 14 61.46 2.38 5.22
CA PHE A 14 60.63 1.94 4.10
C PHE A 14 61.29 2.10 2.71
N SER A 15 62.32 2.94 2.55
CA SER A 15 62.92 3.27 1.24
C SER A 15 63.78 2.17 0.64
N GLY A 16 64.25 1.20 1.44
CA GLY A 16 65.16 0.15 0.98
C GLY A 16 64.52 -1.18 0.56
N ARG A 17 63.22 -1.41 0.77
CA ARG A 17 62.57 -2.72 0.50
C ARG A 17 61.11 -2.57 0.01
N PRO A 18 60.82 -2.77 -1.30
CA PRO A 18 59.48 -2.60 -1.86
C PRO A 18 58.44 -3.54 -1.25
N VAL A 19 58.89 -4.68 -0.71
CA VAL A 19 58.04 -5.66 -0.01
C VAL A 19 57.30 -5.05 1.18
N ARG A 20 57.88 -4.08 1.88
CA ARG A 20 57.22 -3.43 3.03
C ARG A 20 56.08 -2.50 2.60
N TRP A 21 56.26 -1.80 1.47
CA TRP A 21 55.19 -0.99 0.87
C TRP A 21 54.03 -1.85 0.40
N ILE A 22 54.34 -2.97 -0.27
CA ILE A 22 53.32 -3.95 -0.70
C ILE A 22 52.59 -4.52 0.51
N ALA A 23 53.31 -4.90 1.58
CA ALA A 23 52.68 -5.41 2.81
C ALA A 23 51.76 -4.37 3.48
N LEU A 24 52.15 -3.09 3.50
CA LEU A 24 51.31 -2.02 4.02
C LEU A 24 50.05 -1.80 3.16
N LEU A 25 50.19 -1.84 1.84
CA LEU A 25 49.07 -1.75 0.90
C LEU A 25 48.11 -2.93 1.06
N VAL A 26 48.63 -4.14 1.20
CA VAL A 26 47.84 -5.35 1.44
C VAL A 26 47.13 -5.29 2.78
N LEU A 27 47.80 -4.81 3.84
CA LEU A 27 47.19 -4.61 5.15
C LEU A 27 46.05 -3.59 5.09
N TRP A 28 46.24 -2.48 4.38
CA TRP A 28 45.22 -1.46 4.19
C TRP A 28 44.04 -1.99 3.36
N ALA A 29 44.32 -2.70 2.26
CA ALA A 29 43.28 -3.33 1.45
C ALA A 29 42.51 -4.40 2.24
N ALA A 30 43.17 -5.19 3.09
CA ALA A 30 42.51 -6.15 3.97
C ALA A 30 41.62 -5.45 5.00
N PHE A 31 42.07 -4.33 5.58
CA PHE A 31 41.25 -3.53 6.51
C PHE A 31 39.99 -2.98 5.84
N VAL A 32 40.10 -2.48 4.60
CA VAL A 32 38.95 -2.02 3.81
C VAL A 32 38.02 -3.19 3.47
N ALA A 33 38.56 -4.33 3.02
CA ALA A 33 37.78 -5.51 2.68
C ALA A 33 37.03 -6.11 3.88
N ILE A 34 37.59 -6.02 5.10
CA ILE A 34 36.92 -6.46 6.34
C ILE A 34 35.83 -5.46 6.77
N SER A 35 35.96 -4.19 6.41
CA SER A 35 35.02 -3.13 6.79
C SER A 35 33.86 -2.99 5.81
N LEU A 36 34.05 -3.39 4.55
CA LEU A 36 33.06 -3.33 3.48
C LEU A 36 31.73 -4.05 3.80
N PRO A 37 31.72 -5.27 4.40
CA PRO A 37 30.50 -5.98 4.74
C PRO A 37 29.72 -5.33 5.89
N ARG A 38 30.33 -4.38 6.61
CA ARG A 38 29.68 -3.64 7.70
C ARG A 38 29.02 -2.34 7.23
N LEU A 39 29.19 -1.96 5.96
CA LEU A 39 28.34 -0.92 5.38
C LEU A 39 26.93 -1.49 5.24
N ARG A 40 26.07 -1.16 6.21
CA ARG A 40 24.63 -1.21 6.03
C ARG A 40 24.23 0.14 5.44
N MET A 41 23.65 0.12 4.24
CA MET A 41 22.91 1.27 3.73
C MET A 41 21.60 1.30 4.48
N GLU A 42 21.48 2.20 5.46
CA GLU A 42 20.20 2.56 6.06
C GLU A 42 19.53 3.59 5.14
N GLU A 43 18.50 3.16 4.42
CA GLU A 43 17.68 3.99 3.52
C GLU A 43 16.38 4.45 4.20
N ASP A 44 16.33 4.50 5.54
CA ASP A 44 15.19 5.10 6.22
C ASP A 44 15.26 6.63 6.13
N LEU A 45 14.40 7.21 5.29
CA LEU A 45 14.23 8.66 5.11
C LEU A 45 14.02 9.40 6.44
N PHE A 46 13.47 8.73 7.45
CA PHE A 46 13.20 9.31 8.76
C PHE A 46 14.39 9.27 9.73
N GLU A 47 15.45 8.52 9.43
CA GLU A 47 16.67 8.46 10.26
C GLU A 47 17.63 9.61 9.97
N ALA A 48 17.51 10.22 8.78
CA ALA A 48 18.16 11.49 8.44
C ALA A 48 17.52 12.70 9.14
N LEU A 49 16.31 12.55 9.70
CA LEU A 49 15.63 13.61 10.44
C LEU A 49 16.11 13.61 11.90
N PRO A 50 16.34 14.80 12.49
CA PRO A 50 16.69 14.89 13.90
C PRO A 50 15.58 14.29 14.78
N SER A 51 15.98 13.59 15.84
CA SER A 51 15.07 12.94 16.80
C SER A 51 14.23 14.00 17.51
N ASP A 52 13.02 14.24 17.01
CA ASP A 52 12.02 15.12 17.61
C ASP A 52 10.83 14.27 18.05
N PRO A 53 10.34 14.38 19.30
CA PRO A 53 9.17 13.63 19.79
C PRO A 53 7.91 13.82 18.94
N VAL A 54 7.79 14.91 18.17
CA VAL A 54 6.71 15.11 17.20
C VAL A 54 6.89 14.23 15.96
N VAL A 55 8.13 14.07 15.48
CA VAL A 55 8.48 13.21 14.34
C VAL A 55 8.33 11.74 14.71
N ASP A 56 8.72 11.36 15.92
CA ASP A 56 8.56 9.98 16.41
C ASP A 56 7.08 9.60 16.55
N ARG A 57 6.25 10.51 17.08
CA ARG A 57 4.80 10.28 17.16
C ARG A 57 4.15 10.20 15.77
N PHE A 58 4.64 10.98 14.81
CA PHE A 58 4.18 10.90 13.42
C PHE A 58 4.61 9.59 12.75
N ARG A 59 5.83 9.12 12.99
CA ARG A 59 6.35 7.81 12.56
C ARG A 59 5.50 6.68 13.13
N GLU A 60 5.17 6.73 14.42
CA GLU A 60 4.32 5.75 15.11
C GLU A 60 2.88 5.73 14.58
N LEU A 61 2.32 6.90 14.24
CA LEU A 61 1.01 7.01 13.60
C LEU A 61 1.01 6.47 12.16
N LEU A 62 2.08 6.70 11.40
CA LEU A 62 2.23 6.16 10.05
C LEU A 62 2.43 4.65 10.08
N SER A 63 3.32 4.13 10.94
CA SER A 63 3.57 2.69 11.05
C SER A 63 2.37 1.91 11.59
N SER A 64 1.53 2.54 12.43
CA SER A 64 0.30 1.92 12.94
C SER A 64 -0.88 1.96 11.97
N THR A 65 -0.78 2.73 10.88
CA THR A 65 -1.81 2.79 9.85
C THR A 65 -1.64 1.64 8.85
N ALA A 66 -2.64 0.76 8.73
CA ALA A 66 -2.66 -0.44 7.87
C ALA A 66 -2.48 -0.21 6.34
N GLY A 67 -2.13 1.01 5.93
CA GLY A 67 -1.83 1.43 4.56
C GLY A 67 -0.37 1.80 4.31
N ALA A 68 0.47 1.99 5.33
CA ALA A 68 1.85 2.47 5.15
C ALA A 68 2.78 1.42 4.50
N ASP A 69 2.54 0.13 4.76
CA ASP A 69 3.35 -0.97 4.22
C ASP A 69 2.87 -1.48 2.85
N ARG A 70 2.04 -0.72 2.12
CA ARG A 70 1.54 -1.17 0.82
C ARG A 70 2.35 -0.58 -0.32
N MET A 71 2.92 -1.44 -1.16
CA MET A 71 3.48 -1.04 -2.44
C MET A 71 2.35 -0.86 -3.45
N ILE A 72 2.40 0.23 -4.22
CA ILE A 72 1.44 0.52 -5.29
C ILE A 72 2.14 0.27 -6.62
N VAL A 73 1.63 -0.68 -7.41
CA VAL A 73 2.13 -0.99 -8.75
C VAL A 73 1.13 -0.43 -9.76
N GLY A 74 1.58 0.49 -10.62
CA GLY A 74 0.74 1.10 -11.65
C GLY A 74 1.00 0.52 -13.05
N PHE A 75 -0.06 0.08 -13.72
CA PHE A 75 -0.06 -0.35 -15.12
C PHE A 75 -0.71 0.76 -15.95
N THR A 76 0.05 1.41 -16.83
CA THR A 76 -0.46 2.52 -17.65
C THR A 76 -0.57 2.10 -19.10
N ALA A 77 -1.72 2.36 -19.73
CA ALA A 77 -1.92 2.13 -21.16
C ALA A 77 -1.28 3.24 -22.01
N ASP A 78 -0.44 2.84 -22.97
CA ASP A 78 0.18 3.74 -23.95
C ASP A 78 -0.86 4.48 -24.80
N GLU A 79 -0.44 5.59 -25.42
CA GLU A 79 -1.32 6.38 -26.28
C GLU A 79 -1.81 5.56 -27.49
N GLY A 80 -3.14 5.40 -27.59
CA GLY A 80 -3.79 4.61 -28.62
C GLY A 80 -4.17 3.18 -28.21
N THR A 81 -3.77 2.73 -27.01
CA THR A 81 -4.20 1.44 -26.46
C THR A 81 -5.47 1.60 -25.61
N PRO A 82 -6.45 0.66 -25.70
CA PRO A 82 -7.66 0.71 -24.87
C PRO A 82 -7.32 0.70 -23.37
N ALA A 83 -8.03 1.49 -22.56
CA ALA A 83 -7.85 1.51 -21.11
C ALA A 83 -8.01 0.12 -20.45
N ASP A 84 -8.91 -0.72 -21.00
CA ASP A 84 -9.13 -2.10 -20.56
C ASP A 84 -7.87 -2.98 -20.64
N SER A 85 -6.87 -2.60 -21.47
CA SER A 85 -5.60 -3.33 -21.56
C SER A 85 -4.76 -3.22 -20.28
N ALA A 86 -4.74 -2.04 -19.64
CA ALA A 86 -4.05 -1.84 -18.37
C ALA A 86 -4.71 -2.66 -17.26
N LEU A 87 -6.04 -2.74 -17.28
CA LEU A 87 -6.81 -3.56 -16.35
C LEU A 87 -6.50 -5.05 -16.52
N LEU A 88 -6.52 -5.54 -17.76
CA LEU A 88 -6.16 -6.93 -18.09
C LEU A 88 -4.71 -7.28 -17.71
N ALA A 89 -3.79 -6.32 -17.84
CA ALA A 89 -2.40 -6.51 -17.41
C ALA A 89 -2.30 -6.63 -15.87
N ALA A 90 -3.03 -5.77 -15.13
CA ALA A 90 -3.11 -5.83 -13.68
C ALA A 90 -3.73 -7.15 -13.19
N ASP A 91 -4.82 -7.62 -13.81
CA ASP A 91 -5.44 -8.92 -13.50
C ASP A 91 -4.49 -10.09 -13.74
N ARG A 92 -3.80 -10.10 -14.89
CA ARG A 92 -2.83 -11.15 -15.22
C ARG A 92 -1.65 -11.15 -14.27
N PHE A 93 -1.21 -9.97 -13.83
CA PHE A 93 -0.17 -9.83 -12.82
C PHE A 93 -0.61 -10.47 -11.49
N VAL A 94 -1.79 -10.12 -10.97
CA VAL A 94 -2.33 -10.71 -9.73
C VAL A 94 -2.50 -12.23 -9.85
N GLN A 95 -3.02 -12.72 -10.99
CA GLN A 95 -3.20 -14.16 -11.22
C GLN A 95 -1.88 -14.92 -11.28
N ARG A 96 -0.88 -14.40 -12.00
CA ARG A 96 0.46 -15.02 -12.07
C ARG A 96 1.15 -15.01 -10.72
N TRP A 97 1.02 -13.91 -9.99
CA TRP A 97 1.63 -13.77 -8.67
C TRP A 97 0.97 -14.67 -7.63
N SER A 98 -0.35 -14.82 -7.67
CA SER A 98 -1.09 -15.76 -6.80
C SER A 98 -0.81 -17.23 -7.13
N ALA A 99 -0.53 -17.54 -8.40
CA ALA A 99 -0.23 -18.90 -8.86
C ALA A 99 1.23 -19.32 -8.64
N THR A 100 2.17 -18.37 -8.70
CA THR A 100 3.57 -18.61 -8.39
C THR A 100 3.72 -18.60 -6.88
N GLU A 101 4.38 -19.60 -6.30
CA GLU A 101 4.56 -19.71 -4.84
C GLU A 101 5.49 -18.62 -4.25
N ALA A 102 5.20 -17.33 -4.45
CA ALA A 102 5.75 -16.24 -3.62
C ALA A 102 5.16 -16.26 -2.19
N LYS A 103 4.74 -17.44 -1.71
CA LYS A 103 4.21 -17.74 -0.38
C LYS A 103 5.31 -17.48 0.65
N GLY A 104 5.39 -16.23 1.09
CA GLY A 104 6.29 -15.82 2.17
C GLY A 104 6.89 -14.42 2.03
N LEU A 105 6.86 -13.81 0.84
CA LEU A 105 7.36 -12.44 0.63
C LEU A 105 6.22 -11.41 0.54
N VAL A 106 5.06 -11.82 0.02
CA VAL A 106 3.87 -10.98 -0.17
C VAL A 106 2.68 -11.68 0.45
N ASP A 107 1.97 -11.01 1.35
CA ASP A 107 0.77 -11.51 2.02
C ASP A 107 -0.47 -11.31 1.14
N VAL A 108 -0.53 -10.19 0.41
CA VAL A 108 -1.71 -9.80 -0.36
C VAL A 108 -1.30 -9.07 -1.64
N ALA A 109 -1.84 -9.48 -2.79
CA ALA A 109 -1.79 -8.72 -4.03
C ALA A 109 -3.22 -8.54 -4.55
N GLU A 110 -3.73 -7.31 -4.48
CA GLU A 110 -5.14 -6.99 -4.77
C GLU A 110 -5.21 -5.85 -5.79
N ASN A 111 -5.92 -6.05 -6.90
CA ASN A 111 -6.32 -4.94 -7.78
C ASN A 111 -7.73 -4.40 -7.46
N ALA A 112 -8.44 -5.09 -6.57
CA ALA A 112 -9.82 -4.82 -6.20
C ALA A 112 -9.95 -4.65 -4.68
N PRO A 113 -10.92 -3.86 -4.19
CA PRO A 113 -11.27 -3.86 -2.77
C PRO A 113 -11.69 -5.27 -2.35
N ASP A 114 -11.14 -5.76 -1.23
CA ASP A 114 -11.53 -7.04 -0.64
C ASP A 114 -13.06 -7.10 -0.44
N PRO A 115 -13.77 -8.03 -1.12
CA PRO A 115 -15.21 -8.21 -0.95
C PRO A 115 -15.60 -8.49 0.52
N ALA A 116 -14.75 -9.20 1.26
CA ALA A 116 -15.01 -9.50 2.67
C ALA A 116 -14.96 -8.23 3.55
N LEU A 117 -14.17 -7.24 3.14
CA LEU A 117 -14.11 -5.94 3.82
C LEU A 117 -15.42 -5.17 3.62
N PHE A 118 -16.03 -5.23 2.43
CA PHE A 118 -17.35 -4.63 2.20
C PHE A 118 -18.43 -5.30 3.06
N ASP A 119 -18.46 -6.63 3.11
CA ASP A 119 -19.42 -7.37 3.93
C ASP A 119 -19.23 -7.12 5.42
N ALA A 120 -17.98 -7.03 5.90
CA ALA A 120 -17.66 -6.70 7.29
C ALA A 120 -18.10 -5.26 7.63
N LEU A 121 -17.85 -4.30 6.75
CA LEU A 121 -18.28 -2.91 6.92
C LEU A 121 -19.80 -2.79 6.89
N LEU A 122 -20.47 -3.54 6.01
CA LEU A 122 -21.92 -3.59 5.95
C LEU A 122 -22.49 -4.16 7.24
N THR A 123 -21.98 -5.30 7.69
CA THR A 123 -22.39 -5.95 8.94
C THR A 123 -22.20 -5.03 10.14
N HIS A 124 -21.04 -4.36 10.23
CA HIS A 124 -20.75 -3.41 11.30
C HIS A 124 -21.64 -2.17 11.22
N GLY A 125 -21.85 -1.65 10.01
CA GLY A 125 -22.71 -0.50 9.74
C GLY A 125 -24.15 -0.76 10.18
N LEU A 126 -24.70 -1.93 9.85
CA LEU A 126 -26.04 -2.35 10.25
C LEU A 126 -26.15 -2.56 11.77
N ALA A 127 -25.12 -3.14 12.40
CA ALA A 127 -25.10 -3.36 13.86
C ALA A 127 -25.06 -2.04 14.67
N HIS A 128 -24.47 -0.98 14.11
CA HIS A 128 -24.31 0.32 14.77
C HIS A 128 -25.05 1.47 14.06
N LEU A 129 -26.09 1.14 13.30
CA LEU A 129 -26.80 2.07 12.43
C LEU A 129 -27.25 3.36 13.12
N PRO A 130 -27.82 3.37 14.35
CA PRO A 130 -28.25 4.61 15.01
C PRO A 130 -27.10 5.58 15.31
N LEU A 131 -25.88 5.05 15.50
CA LEU A 131 -24.70 5.85 15.80
C LEU A 131 -24.06 6.43 14.52
N LEU A 132 -24.14 5.68 13.41
CA LEU A 132 -23.49 6.00 12.15
C LEU A 132 -24.39 6.78 11.18
N ALA A 133 -25.71 6.68 11.37
CA ALA A 133 -26.69 7.39 10.56
C ALA A 133 -26.62 8.91 10.80
N ASP A 134 -26.84 9.66 9.72
CA ASP A 134 -26.87 11.11 9.80
C ASP A 134 -28.11 11.59 10.55
N THR A 135 -27.96 12.64 11.36
CA THR A 135 -29.06 13.19 12.19
C THR A 135 -30.25 13.65 11.35
N ILE A 136 -29.99 14.12 10.11
CA ILE A 136 -31.02 14.52 9.14
C ILE A 136 -31.80 13.29 8.67
N SER A 137 -31.11 12.20 8.32
CA SER A 137 -31.72 10.94 7.89
C SER A 137 -32.58 10.32 9.00
N LEU A 138 -32.08 10.32 10.24
CA LEU A 138 -32.84 9.82 11.40
C LEU A 138 -34.09 10.65 11.68
N ARG A 139 -34.01 11.98 11.56
CA ARG A 139 -35.18 12.86 11.73
C ARG A 139 -36.20 12.68 10.60
N SER A 140 -35.74 12.47 9.38
CA SER A 140 -36.60 12.16 8.23
C SER A 140 -37.32 10.83 8.41
N LEU A 141 -36.65 9.82 8.96
CA LEU A 141 -37.24 8.51 9.24
C LEU A 141 -38.28 8.60 10.37
N ALA A 142 -37.96 9.33 11.44
CA ALA A 142 -38.87 9.54 12.57
C ALA A 142 -40.15 10.33 12.20
N GLY A 143 -40.10 11.12 11.11
CA GLY A 143 -41.22 11.90 10.61
C GLY A 143 -42.01 11.25 9.47
N MET A 144 -41.73 10.00 9.10
CA MET A 144 -42.43 9.34 7.99
C MET A 144 -43.90 9.04 8.31
N ASP A 145 -44.78 9.38 7.38
CA ASP A 145 -46.18 8.97 7.39
C ASP A 145 -46.37 7.57 6.76
N SER A 146 -47.55 6.98 6.92
CA SER A 146 -47.86 5.65 6.38
C SER A 146 -47.74 5.59 4.85
N ALA A 147 -48.10 6.66 4.14
CA ALA A 147 -48.00 6.73 2.68
C ALA A 147 -46.55 6.81 2.18
N GLN A 148 -45.63 7.37 2.97
CA GLN A 148 -44.20 7.40 2.72
C GLN A 148 -43.57 6.03 2.98
N VAL A 149 -44.02 5.33 4.03
CA VAL A 149 -43.61 3.95 4.29
C VAL A 149 -44.04 3.02 3.16
N ASP A 150 -45.29 3.09 2.70
CA ASP A 150 -45.78 2.25 1.60
C ASP A 150 -44.99 2.48 0.30
N ARG A 151 -44.64 3.74 0.02
CA ARG A 151 -43.78 4.09 -1.13
C ARG A 151 -42.35 3.58 -0.98
N LEU A 152 -41.81 3.57 0.23
CA LEU A 152 -40.48 3.04 0.50
C LEU A 152 -40.44 1.53 0.28
N VAL A 153 -41.44 0.82 0.83
CA VAL A 153 -41.60 -0.63 0.67
C VAL A 153 -41.75 -1.00 -0.81
N GLY A 154 -42.57 -0.24 -1.57
CA GLY A 154 -42.73 -0.44 -3.00
C GLY A 154 -41.41 -0.31 -3.78
N LYS A 155 -40.59 0.70 -3.46
CA LYS A 155 -39.27 0.89 -4.09
C LYS A 155 -38.29 -0.24 -3.76
N ILE A 156 -38.27 -0.70 -2.52
CA ILE A 156 -37.41 -1.83 -2.11
C ILE A 156 -37.84 -3.10 -2.84
N HIS A 157 -39.14 -3.34 -2.92
CA HIS A 157 -39.70 -4.49 -3.63
C HIS A 157 -39.30 -4.48 -5.12
N GLU A 158 -39.44 -3.33 -5.81
CA GLU A 158 -38.96 -3.19 -7.19
C GLU A 158 -37.44 -3.40 -7.32
N ALA A 159 -36.66 -2.90 -6.36
CA ALA A 159 -35.20 -3.05 -6.37
C ALA A 159 -34.75 -4.50 -6.13
N LEU A 160 -35.47 -5.28 -5.32
CA LEU A 160 -35.21 -6.70 -5.08
C LEU A 160 -35.58 -7.58 -6.27
N LEU A 161 -36.60 -7.19 -7.04
CA LEU A 161 -37.00 -7.88 -8.27
C LEU A 161 -36.06 -7.60 -9.46
N ALA A 162 -35.24 -6.54 -9.38
CA ALA A 162 -34.25 -6.24 -10.41
C ALA A 162 -33.09 -7.26 -10.39
N PRO A 163 -32.38 -7.48 -11.52
CA PRO A 163 -31.24 -8.40 -11.57
C PRO A 163 -30.12 -8.08 -10.57
N SER A 164 -29.95 -6.81 -10.20
CA SER A 164 -29.00 -6.36 -9.17
C SER A 164 -29.50 -6.57 -7.73
N GLY A 165 -30.76 -6.94 -7.55
CA GLY A 165 -31.43 -7.06 -6.26
C GLY A 165 -30.82 -8.14 -5.36
N MET A 166 -30.37 -9.25 -5.92
CA MET A 166 -29.72 -10.34 -5.16
C MET A 166 -28.43 -9.90 -4.45
N VAL A 167 -27.68 -8.95 -5.03
CA VAL A 167 -26.45 -8.45 -4.41
C VAL A 167 -26.74 -7.39 -3.34
N LEU A 168 -27.80 -6.62 -3.52
CA LEU A 168 -28.18 -5.52 -2.63
C LEU A 168 -29.16 -5.95 -1.53
N GLU A 169 -29.67 -7.18 -1.57
CA GLU A 169 -30.65 -7.70 -0.61
C GLU A 169 -30.26 -7.48 0.87
N PRO A 170 -29.02 -7.80 1.31
CA PRO A 170 -28.64 -7.62 2.72
C PRO A 170 -28.67 -6.13 3.15
N LEU A 171 -28.31 -5.24 2.22
CA LEU A 171 -28.33 -3.79 2.45
C LEU A 171 -29.77 -3.25 2.46
N LEU A 172 -30.61 -3.67 1.50
CA LEU A 172 -31.99 -3.23 1.37
C LEU A 172 -32.88 -3.72 2.53
N MET A 173 -32.64 -4.94 3.02
CA MET A 173 -33.34 -5.49 4.17
C MET A 173 -32.82 -4.92 5.49
N GLY A 174 -31.51 -4.68 5.59
CA GLY A 174 -30.87 -4.15 6.81
C GLY A 174 -31.10 -2.65 7.01
N ASP A 175 -31.14 -1.87 5.93
CA ASP A 175 -31.32 -0.41 5.96
C ASP A 175 -32.30 0.03 4.86
N PRO A 176 -33.62 -0.24 5.02
CA PRO A 176 -34.63 0.06 4.02
C PRO A 176 -34.74 1.57 3.72
N ALA A 177 -34.43 2.41 4.71
CA ALA A 177 -34.47 3.86 4.57
C ALA A 177 -33.17 4.46 3.98
N GLY A 178 -32.13 3.65 3.76
CA GLY A 178 -30.85 4.09 3.21
C GLY A 178 -30.08 5.05 4.12
N THR A 179 -30.30 4.98 5.43
CA THR A 179 -29.68 5.84 6.45
C THR A 179 -28.15 5.72 6.53
N LEU A 180 -27.57 4.60 6.13
CA LEU A 180 -26.12 4.35 6.05
C LEU A 180 -25.49 4.85 4.74
N THR A 181 -26.29 5.13 3.70
CA THR A 181 -25.79 5.63 2.41
C THR A 181 -24.88 6.86 2.55
N PRO A 182 -25.22 7.87 3.37
CA PRO A 182 -24.36 9.03 3.59
C PRO A 182 -23.03 8.67 4.26
N PHE A 183 -23.02 7.69 5.16
CA PHE A 183 -21.82 7.21 5.84
C PHE A 183 -20.87 6.53 4.86
N PHE A 184 -21.38 5.57 4.06
CA PHE A 184 -20.58 4.92 3.02
C PHE A 184 -20.04 5.90 1.97
N ARG A 185 -20.84 6.92 1.61
CA ARG A 185 -20.39 7.98 0.71
C ARG A 185 -19.23 8.81 1.28
N ARG A 186 -19.28 9.14 2.58
CA ARG A 186 -18.16 9.84 3.27
C ARG A 186 -16.92 8.97 3.30
N MET A 187 -17.04 7.69 3.69
CA MET A 187 -15.89 6.77 3.66
C MET A 187 -15.29 6.66 2.27
N ARG A 188 -16.10 6.51 1.23
CA ARG A 188 -15.61 6.44 -0.16
C ARG A 188 -14.87 7.70 -0.58
N SER A 189 -15.33 8.88 -0.16
CA SER A 189 -14.64 10.13 -0.43
C SER A 189 -13.32 10.30 0.34
N GLN A 190 -13.21 9.66 1.50
CA GLN A 190 -11.99 9.68 2.32
C GLN A 190 -11.01 8.57 1.96
N ALA A 191 -11.47 7.52 1.28
CA ALA A 191 -10.66 6.42 0.76
C ALA A 191 -9.96 6.73 -0.58
N ASP A 192 -10.04 7.97 -1.08
CA ASP A 192 -9.26 8.43 -2.24
C ASP A 192 -7.78 8.53 -1.82
N LEU A 193 -6.99 7.51 -2.19
CA LEU A 193 -5.56 7.41 -1.88
C LEU A 193 -4.76 8.32 -2.82
N GLY A 194 -4.91 9.64 -2.67
CA GLY A 194 -4.08 10.62 -3.37
C GLY A 194 -4.24 10.64 -4.89
N GLY A 195 -5.43 10.34 -5.43
CA GLY A 195 -5.71 10.33 -6.87
C GLY A 195 -6.10 8.96 -7.44
N ILE A 196 -5.99 7.90 -6.63
CA ILE A 196 -6.41 6.53 -6.96
C ILE A 196 -7.86 6.34 -6.48
N ARG A 197 -8.77 6.06 -7.41
CA ARG A 197 -10.15 5.70 -7.09
C ARG A 197 -10.40 4.21 -7.28
N ALA A 198 -11.12 3.63 -6.33
CA ALA A 198 -11.81 2.37 -6.57
C ALA A 198 -13.11 2.65 -7.37
N GLU A 199 -13.04 2.50 -8.70
CA GLU A 199 -14.21 2.53 -9.58
C GLU A 199 -14.46 1.12 -10.14
N GLN A 200 -15.72 0.66 -10.08
CA GLN A 200 -16.15 -0.67 -10.52
C GLN A 200 -15.39 -1.86 -9.91
N GLY A 201 -14.86 -1.69 -8.70
CA GLY A 201 -14.11 -2.74 -8.02
C GLY A 201 -12.65 -2.82 -8.44
N VAL A 202 -12.10 -1.80 -9.11
CA VAL A 202 -10.67 -1.74 -9.46
C VAL A 202 -10.09 -0.38 -9.11
N TYR A 203 -8.83 -0.35 -8.66
CA TYR A 203 -8.08 0.87 -8.44
C TYR A 203 -7.62 1.49 -9.75
N THR A 204 -8.11 2.67 -10.11
CA THR A 204 -7.76 3.40 -11.33
C THR A 204 -7.46 4.87 -11.06
N ASP A 205 -6.69 5.49 -11.96
CA ASP A 205 -6.51 6.95 -11.99
C ASP A 205 -7.81 7.65 -12.43
N ARG A 206 -7.97 8.94 -12.13
CA ARG A 206 -9.08 9.80 -12.56
C ARG A 206 -9.30 9.81 -14.08
N ALA A 207 -8.25 9.57 -14.86
CA ALA A 207 -8.35 9.46 -16.32
C ALA A 207 -8.72 8.04 -16.80
N GLY A 208 -8.77 7.05 -15.92
CA GLY A 208 -9.05 5.64 -16.25
C GLY A 208 -7.95 4.95 -17.05
N ARG A 209 -6.78 5.57 -17.24
CA ARG A 209 -5.69 5.05 -18.08
C ARG A 209 -4.67 4.19 -17.34
N THR A 210 -4.62 4.34 -16.03
CA THR A 210 -3.70 3.59 -15.16
C THR A 210 -4.51 2.72 -14.21
N ALA A 211 -4.25 1.42 -14.22
CA ALA A 211 -4.77 0.46 -13.25
C ALA A 211 -3.71 0.24 -12.17
N PHE A 212 -4.13 0.19 -10.91
CA PHE A 212 -3.24 0.01 -9.77
C PHE A 212 -3.48 -1.34 -9.10
N VAL A 213 -2.39 -1.97 -8.68
CA VAL A 213 -2.38 -3.16 -7.83
C VAL A 213 -1.72 -2.79 -6.51
N LEU A 214 -2.42 -3.03 -5.41
CA LEU A 214 -1.83 -2.92 -4.08
C LEU A 214 -1.18 -4.25 -3.70
N VAL A 215 0.11 -4.19 -3.40
CA VAL A 215 0.91 -5.32 -2.96
C VAL A 215 1.32 -5.08 -1.51
N ARG A 216 0.91 -5.97 -0.61
CA ARG A 216 1.31 -5.97 0.79
C ARG A 216 2.38 -7.05 1.02
N PRO A 217 3.58 -6.68 1.46
CA PRO A 217 4.60 -7.64 1.85
C PRO A 217 4.19 -8.41 3.12
N ALA A 218 4.61 -9.67 3.25
CA ALA A 218 4.18 -10.57 4.33
C ALA A 218 4.80 -10.28 5.71
N LYS A 219 5.79 -9.38 5.76
CA LYS A 219 6.43 -8.88 6.99
C LYS A 219 7.28 -7.66 6.67
N GLU A 220 7.81 -6.99 7.70
CA GLU A 220 8.98 -6.10 7.60
C GLU A 220 10.10 -6.81 6.82
N LEU A 221 10.09 -6.64 5.51
CA LEU A 221 11.12 -7.15 4.62
C LEU A 221 12.38 -6.33 4.91
N SER A 222 13.45 -7.03 5.27
CA SER A 222 14.76 -6.40 5.34
C SER A 222 15.13 -5.86 3.95
N ASP A 223 15.87 -4.75 3.89
CA ASP A 223 16.15 -4.01 2.65
C ASP A 223 16.63 -4.88 1.46
N PRO A 224 17.51 -5.89 1.63
CA PRO A 224 17.87 -6.78 0.52
C PRO A 224 16.69 -7.63 0.01
N GLN A 225 15.76 -8.01 0.87
CA GLN A 225 14.55 -8.74 0.48
C GLN A 225 13.54 -7.83 -0.22
N ARG A 226 13.48 -6.53 0.13
CA ARG A 226 12.68 -5.54 -0.61
C ARG A 226 13.23 -5.32 -2.02
N GLN A 227 14.54 -5.20 -2.18
CA GLN A 227 15.16 -5.09 -3.50
C GLN A 227 14.92 -6.34 -4.35
N ASP A 228 15.10 -7.53 -3.77
CA ASP A 228 14.82 -8.79 -4.46
C ASP A 228 13.34 -8.89 -4.86
N LEU A 229 12.43 -8.47 -3.98
CA LEU A 229 11.00 -8.38 -4.30
C LEU A 229 10.73 -7.41 -5.47
N VAL A 230 11.34 -6.22 -5.48
CA VAL A 230 11.19 -5.26 -6.59
C VAL A 230 11.73 -5.84 -7.91
N LEU A 231 12.83 -6.59 -7.86
CA LEU A 231 13.37 -7.27 -9.04
C LEU A 231 12.44 -8.37 -9.53
N GLN A 232 11.93 -9.21 -8.64
CA GLN A 232 10.94 -10.24 -8.97
C GLN A 232 9.64 -9.63 -9.52
N LEU A 233 9.18 -8.52 -8.93
CA LEU A 233 8.04 -7.75 -9.44
C LEU A 233 8.29 -7.30 -10.87
N ARG A 234 9.48 -6.75 -11.16
CA ARG A 234 9.86 -6.30 -12.50
C ARG A 234 9.96 -7.44 -13.51
N GLU A 235 10.44 -8.62 -13.11
CA GLU A 235 10.51 -9.81 -13.98
C GLU A 235 9.13 -10.43 -14.23
N SER A 236 8.21 -10.33 -13.28
CA SER A 236 6.84 -10.84 -13.41
C SER A 236 5.91 -9.95 -14.24
N MET A 237 6.34 -8.72 -14.57
CA MET A 237 5.58 -7.82 -15.45
C MET A 237 5.53 -8.39 -16.87
N PRO A 238 4.34 -8.54 -17.48
CA PRO A 238 4.23 -8.86 -18.89
C PRO A 238 4.79 -7.67 -19.72
N GLY A 239 5.71 -7.97 -20.63
CA GLY A 239 6.10 -7.04 -21.70
C GLY A 239 5.01 -6.88 -22.75
#